data_AF-A0A0Z8DNX6-F1
#
_entry.id   AF-A0A0Z8DNX6-F1
#
_cell.length_a   1.000
_cell.length_b   1.000
_cell.length_c   1.000
_cell.angle_alpha   90.00
_cell.angle_beta   90.00
_cell.angle_gamma   90.00
#
_symmetry.space_group_name_H-M   'P 1'
#
loop_
_entity.id
_entity.type
_entity.pdbx_description
1 polymer ?
#
loop_
_entity_poly.entity_id
_entity_poly.type
_entity_poly.pdbx_seq_one_letter_code
_entity_poly.pdbx_strand_id
1 'polypeptide(L)'
;MKKVALLRGVTPVGKNKIPKMSYLGEILTEVGLTSVQTYIQSGNVVCETDILDEELSHLIHQTIKENIGADLAVIIKNQSELTQAVAENPFGESYDSSRVHLVFTNDEINGEKLNKLLHQDFGDEELRLGSQCLYMYLPRDARKKKLNTNYLEKQLGITATMRKLSVISRLSEMAK
;
A
#
# COMPACT_ATOMS: atom_id res chain seq x y z
N MET A 1 -6.15 0.33 -18.94
CA MET A 1 -6.61 1.13 -17.76
C MET A 1 -5.42 1.54 -16.86
N LYS A 2 -5.48 2.69 -16.15
CA LYS A 2 -4.43 3.08 -15.19
C LYS A 2 -4.52 2.30 -13.88
N LYS A 3 -3.39 1.75 -13.43
CA LYS A 3 -3.23 0.94 -12.22
C LYS A 3 -2.06 1.45 -11.38
N VAL A 4 -2.16 1.25 -10.07
CA VAL A 4 -1.14 1.55 -9.08
C VAL A 4 -0.78 0.26 -8.36
N ALA A 5 0.49 -0.14 -8.44
CA ALA A 5 1.04 -1.28 -7.71
C ALA A 5 1.84 -0.81 -6.49
N LEU A 6 1.40 -1.24 -5.31
CA LEU A 6 2.02 -0.96 -4.02
C LEU A 6 2.78 -2.20 -3.54
N LEU A 7 4.11 -2.15 -3.59
CA LEU A 7 4.95 -3.27 -3.21
C LEU A 7 5.08 -3.36 -1.69
N ARG A 8 4.79 -4.55 -1.14
CA ARG A 8 4.87 -4.81 0.29
C ARG A 8 6.27 -5.27 0.67
N GLY A 9 6.89 -4.53 1.59
CA GLY A 9 8.13 -4.97 2.24
C GLY A 9 9.42 -4.62 1.49
N VAL A 10 9.38 -3.62 0.60
CA VAL A 10 10.60 -3.06 -0.02
C VAL A 10 11.50 -2.48 1.06
N THR A 11 12.77 -2.87 1.03
CA THR A 11 13.80 -2.41 1.97
C THR A 11 14.95 -1.70 1.24
N PRO A 12 15.69 -0.81 1.90
CA PRO A 12 16.89 -0.21 1.30
C PRO A 12 18.06 -1.21 1.18
N VAL A 13 18.04 -2.28 1.97
CA VAL A 13 19.08 -3.34 2.04
C VAL A 13 18.45 -4.72 2.25
N GLY A 14 19.18 -5.79 1.94
CA GLY A 14 18.76 -7.18 2.17
C GLY A 14 17.95 -7.80 1.02
N LYS A 15 17.33 -8.95 1.29
CA LYS A 15 16.67 -9.80 0.28
C LYS A 15 15.51 -9.14 -0.47
N ASN A 16 14.85 -8.17 0.16
CA ASN A 16 13.69 -7.47 -0.40
C ASN A 16 14.08 -6.07 -0.94
N LYS A 17 15.37 -5.88 -1.23
CA LYS A 17 15.90 -4.63 -1.76
C LYS A 17 15.53 -4.48 -3.23
N ILE A 18 15.02 -3.30 -3.57
CA ILE A 18 14.97 -2.83 -4.96
C ILE A 18 16.12 -1.82 -5.13
N PRO A 19 17.20 -2.18 -5.86
CA PRO A 19 18.39 -1.34 -5.93
C PRO A 19 18.14 0.01 -6.60
N LYS A 20 17.33 0.03 -7.66
CA LYS A 20 16.96 1.22 -8.41
C LYS A 20 15.52 1.11 -8.88
N MET A 21 14.71 2.12 -8.56
CA MET A 21 13.31 2.17 -9.01
C MET A 21 13.19 2.43 -10.52
N SER A 22 14.18 3.05 -11.15
CA SER A 22 14.22 3.19 -12.62
C SER A 22 14.30 1.83 -13.31
N TYR A 23 15.19 0.95 -12.82
CA TYR A 23 15.32 -0.41 -13.33
C TYR A 23 14.03 -1.23 -13.14
N LEU A 24 13.34 -1.05 -12.01
CA LEU A 24 12.00 -1.64 -11.84
C LEU A 24 11.03 -1.15 -12.95
N GLY A 25 11.06 0.13 -13.30
CA GLY A 25 10.24 0.66 -14.38
C GLY A 25 10.59 0.06 -15.75
N GLU A 26 11.89 -0.12 -16.03
CA GLU A 26 12.40 -0.73 -17.27
C GLU A 26 11.89 -2.16 -17.44
N ILE A 27 12.15 -3.05 -16.46
CA ILE A 27 11.73 -4.47 -16.55
C ILE A 27 10.21 -4.64 -16.62
N LEU A 28 9.45 -3.73 -15.99
CA LEU A 28 7.99 -3.75 -16.07
C LEU A 28 7.48 -3.30 -17.44
N THR A 29 8.20 -2.40 -18.11
CA THR A 29 7.89 -2.00 -19.48
C THR A 29 8.19 -3.13 -20.46
N GLU A 30 9.27 -3.88 -20.25
CA GLU A 30 9.66 -5.02 -21.09
C GLU A 30 8.64 -6.16 -21.10
N VAL A 31 7.89 -6.34 -20.00
CA VAL A 31 6.81 -7.33 -19.92
C VAL A 31 5.44 -6.82 -20.41
N GLY A 32 5.43 -5.67 -21.10
CA GLY A 32 4.26 -5.16 -21.81
C GLY A 32 3.38 -4.18 -21.03
N LEU A 33 3.79 -3.74 -19.83
CA LEU A 33 3.11 -2.63 -19.17
C LEU A 33 3.48 -1.31 -19.85
N THR A 34 2.51 -0.41 -20.00
CA THR A 34 2.74 0.89 -20.64
C THR A 34 2.71 2.02 -19.62
N SER A 35 3.20 3.20 -20.00
CA SER A 35 3.17 4.42 -19.18
C SER A 35 3.75 4.22 -17.76
N VAL A 36 4.76 3.35 -17.62
CA VAL A 36 5.30 2.94 -16.32
C VAL A 36 6.05 4.09 -15.66
N GLN A 37 5.62 4.45 -14.45
CA GLN A 37 6.26 5.46 -13.60
C GLN A 37 6.45 4.89 -12.20
N THR A 38 7.58 5.21 -11.57
CA THR A 38 7.82 4.84 -10.18
C THR A 38 7.87 6.07 -9.28
N TYR A 39 7.49 5.90 -8.02
CA TYR A 39 7.50 6.99 -7.04
C TYR A 39 8.21 6.55 -5.76
N ILE A 40 9.31 7.25 -5.44
CA ILE A 40 10.18 7.04 -4.26
C ILE A 40 10.66 5.59 -4.07
N GLN A 41 11.54 5.37 -3.10
CA GLN A 41 12.14 4.04 -2.87
C GLN A 41 11.26 3.10 -2.01
N SER A 42 10.00 3.45 -1.74
CA SER A 42 9.11 2.61 -0.93
C SER A 42 8.28 1.62 -1.75
N GLY A 43 8.58 1.46 -3.04
CA GLY A 43 7.91 0.47 -3.90
C GLY A 43 6.51 0.91 -4.32
N ASN A 44 6.44 1.94 -5.15
CA ASN A 44 5.19 2.39 -5.75
C ASN A 44 5.40 2.51 -7.26
N VAL A 45 4.48 1.91 -8.02
CA VAL A 45 4.50 1.92 -9.48
C VAL A 45 3.12 2.35 -9.97
N VAL A 46 3.08 3.23 -10.96
CA VAL A 46 1.90 3.56 -11.76
C VAL A 46 2.14 3.02 -13.16
N CYS A 47 1.14 2.38 -13.76
CA CYS A 47 1.23 1.84 -15.11
C CYS A 47 -0.14 1.82 -15.78
N GLU A 48 -0.15 1.60 -17.09
CA GLU A 48 -1.34 1.35 -17.88
C GLU A 48 -1.33 -0.10 -18.38
N THR A 49 -2.47 -0.76 -18.25
CA THR A 49 -2.66 -2.15 -18.68
C THR A 49 -4.14 -2.51 -18.70
N ASP A 50 -4.51 -3.46 -19.55
CA ASP A 50 -5.85 -4.07 -19.58
C ASP A 50 -5.89 -5.45 -18.91
N ILE A 51 -4.76 -5.87 -18.31
CA ILE A 51 -4.64 -7.08 -17.49
C ILE A 51 -5.48 -6.93 -16.21
N LEU A 52 -6.11 -8.02 -15.77
CA LEU A 52 -6.90 -8.06 -14.53
C LEU A 52 -6.01 -7.88 -13.30
N ASP A 53 -6.55 -7.38 -12.19
CA ASP A 53 -5.74 -6.98 -11.03
C ASP A 53 -4.96 -8.15 -10.39
N GLU A 54 -5.55 -9.35 -10.35
CA GLU A 54 -4.87 -10.56 -9.84
C GLU A 54 -3.71 -10.99 -10.76
N GLU A 55 -3.95 -11.03 -12.07
CA GLU A 55 -2.94 -11.36 -13.08
C GLU A 55 -1.81 -10.32 -13.11
N LEU A 56 -2.14 -9.03 -12.95
CA LEU A 56 -1.18 -7.93 -12.88
C LEU A 56 -0.33 -8.04 -11.62
N SER A 57 -0.94 -8.34 -10.47
CA SER A 57 -0.22 -8.58 -9.21
C SER A 57 0.79 -9.71 -9.38
N HIS A 58 0.36 -10.83 -9.97
CA HIS A 58 1.22 -11.99 -10.24
C HIS A 58 2.34 -11.66 -11.22
N LEU A 59 2.03 -10.99 -12.34
CA LEU A 59 3.01 -10.56 -13.34
C LEU A 59 4.10 -9.69 -12.71
N ILE A 60 3.72 -8.63 -11.99
CA ILE A 60 4.68 -7.72 -11.34
C ILE A 60 5.53 -8.48 -10.31
N HIS A 61 4.91 -9.33 -9.50
CA HIS A 61 5.62 -10.17 -8.52
C HIS A 61 6.69 -11.02 -9.21
N GLN A 62 6.30 -11.74 -10.27
CA GLN A 62 7.16 -12.69 -10.95
C GLN A 62 8.31 -11.99 -11.67
N THR A 63 8.02 -10.88 -12.36
CA THR A 63 9.05 -10.05 -13.02
C THR A 63 10.08 -9.53 -12.03
N ILE A 64 9.65 -9.06 -10.84
CA ILE A 64 10.57 -8.63 -9.78
C ILE A 64 11.41 -9.80 -9.27
N LYS A 65 10.78 -10.96 -9.02
CA LYS A 65 11.46 -12.14 -8.49
C LYS A 65 12.52 -12.67 -9.45
N GLU A 66 12.23 -12.70 -10.75
CA GLU A 66 13.13 -13.23 -11.78
C GLU A 66 14.31 -12.27 -12.07
N ASN A 67 14.06 -10.96 -12.13
CA ASN A 67 15.09 -9.99 -12.52
C ASN A 67 15.87 -9.39 -11.34
N ILE A 68 15.24 -9.27 -10.16
CA ILE A 68 15.82 -8.63 -8.97
C ILE A 68 16.06 -9.65 -7.85
N GLY A 69 15.30 -10.75 -7.80
CA GLY A 69 15.40 -11.76 -6.73
C GLY A 69 14.59 -11.43 -5.48
N ALA A 70 13.88 -10.29 -5.46
CA ALA A 70 13.07 -9.88 -4.31
C ALA A 70 11.70 -10.58 -4.33
N ASP A 71 11.30 -11.18 -3.21
CA ASP A 71 10.01 -11.82 -3.02
C ASP A 71 9.06 -10.85 -2.31
N LEU A 72 8.27 -10.13 -3.10
CA LEU A 72 7.41 -9.03 -2.64
C LEU A 72 5.96 -9.31 -3.03
N ALA A 73 5.04 -9.14 -2.09
CA ALA A 73 3.63 -9.08 -2.43
C ALA A 73 3.29 -7.74 -3.11
N VAL A 74 2.35 -7.77 -4.05
CA VAL A 74 1.97 -6.64 -4.88
C VAL A 74 0.49 -6.34 -4.71
N ILE A 75 0.18 -5.20 -4.09
CA ILE A 75 -1.20 -4.75 -3.89
C ILE A 75 -1.59 -3.82 -5.02
N ILE A 76 -2.67 -4.13 -5.73
CA ILE A 76 -3.13 -3.39 -6.90
C ILE A 76 -4.31 -2.52 -6.50
N LYS A 77 -4.23 -1.25 -6.88
CA LYS A 77 -5.29 -0.27 -6.75
C LYS A 77 -5.41 0.51 -8.05
N ASN A 78 -6.54 1.16 -8.24
CA ASN A 78 -6.74 2.11 -9.33
C ASN A 78 -6.78 3.54 -8.78
N GLN A 79 -6.81 4.50 -9.69
CA GLN A 79 -6.81 5.91 -9.34
C GLN A 79 -8.02 6.32 -8.47
N SER A 80 -9.23 5.89 -8.83
CA SER A 80 -10.44 6.31 -8.12
C SER A 80 -10.48 5.77 -6.69
N GLU A 81 -10.01 4.54 -6.46
CA GLU A 81 -9.83 3.98 -5.12
C GLU A 81 -8.89 4.85 -4.28
N LEU A 82 -7.75 5.29 -4.82
CA LEU A 82 -6.81 6.14 -4.09
C LEU A 82 -7.36 7.54 -3.84
N THR A 83 -8.03 8.14 -4.82
CA THR A 83 -8.66 9.46 -4.67
C THR A 83 -9.75 9.43 -3.60
N GLN A 84 -10.59 8.39 -3.61
CA GLN A 84 -11.62 8.20 -2.59
C GLN A 84 -11.00 7.97 -1.21
N ALA A 85 -9.96 7.13 -1.12
CA ALA A 85 -9.25 6.88 0.14
C ALA A 85 -8.64 8.18 0.74
N VAL A 86 -8.16 9.10 -0.08
CA VAL A 86 -7.64 10.40 0.41
C VAL A 86 -8.78 11.29 0.89
N ALA A 87 -9.89 11.33 0.14
CA ALA A 87 -11.06 12.15 0.47
C ALA A 87 -11.79 11.68 1.75
N GLU A 88 -11.79 10.37 2.00
CA GLU A 88 -12.43 9.74 3.17
C GLU A 88 -11.55 9.72 4.43
N ASN A 89 -10.37 10.34 4.42
CA ASN A 89 -9.50 10.38 5.58
C ASN A 89 -10.26 10.88 6.83
N PRO A 90 -10.46 10.04 7.85
CA PRO A 90 -11.30 10.39 9.00
C PRO A 90 -10.56 11.27 10.03
N PHE A 91 -9.25 11.46 9.87
CA PHE A 91 -8.43 12.27 10.78
C PHE A 91 -8.43 13.73 10.30
N GLY A 92 -9.17 14.58 11.02
CA GLY A 92 -9.32 16.00 10.73
C GLY A 92 -8.10 16.84 11.15
N GLU A 93 -8.26 18.17 11.11
CA GLU A 93 -7.17 19.15 11.28
C GLU A 93 -6.46 19.10 12.63
N SER A 94 -7.09 18.53 13.67
CA SER A 94 -6.46 18.36 14.98
C SER A 94 -5.37 17.28 15.01
N TYR A 95 -5.27 16.45 13.97
CA TYR A 95 -4.28 15.39 13.85
C TYR A 95 -3.06 15.84 13.03
N ASP A 96 -1.87 15.38 13.43
CA ASP A 96 -0.67 15.46 12.58
C ASP A 96 -0.82 14.53 11.38
N SER A 97 -1.15 15.08 10.22
CA SER A 97 -1.35 14.34 8.96
C SER A 97 -0.12 13.52 8.53
N SER A 98 1.09 13.87 8.99
CA SER A 98 2.31 13.10 8.70
C SER A 98 2.36 11.73 9.40
N ARG A 99 1.45 11.51 10.36
CA ARG A 99 1.24 10.29 11.14
C ARG A 99 0.03 9.49 10.68
N VAL A 100 -0.66 9.95 9.65
CA VAL A 100 -1.77 9.22 9.04
C VAL A 100 -1.24 8.27 7.98
N HIS A 101 -1.60 7.00 8.13
CA HIS A 101 -1.23 5.91 7.24
C HIS A 101 -2.49 5.23 6.70
N LEU A 102 -2.51 4.96 5.40
CA LEU A 102 -3.55 4.20 4.73
C LEU A 102 -3.02 2.80 4.49
N VAL A 103 -3.84 1.80 4.78
CA VAL A 103 -3.50 0.38 4.69
C VAL A 103 -4.38 -0.27 3.63
N PHE A 104 -3.75 -0.78 2.58
CA PHE A 104 -4.40 -1.43 1.46
C PHE A 104 -4.10 -2.92 1.45
N THR A 105 -5.02 -3.70 0.89
CA THR A 105 -4.89 -5.13 0.63
C THR A 105 -5.63 -5.48 -0.66
N ASN A 106 -5.27 -6.61 -1.28
CA ASN A 106 -6.07 -7.24 -2.33
C ASN A 106 -7.09 -8.23 -1.75
N ASP A 107 -6.93 -8.63 -0.48
CA ASP A 107 -7.73 -9.68 0.13
C ASP A 107 -9.07 -9.14 0.63
N GLU A 108 -10.07 -10.01 0.65
CA GLU A 108 -11.31 -9.73 1.36
C GLU A 108 -11.07 -9.77 2.88
N ILE A 109 -11.53 -8.73 3.56
CA ILE A 109 -11.41 -8.65 5.02
C ILE A 109 -12.64 -9.29 5.66
N ASN A 110 -12.40 -10.31 6.49
CA ASN A 110 -13.46 -10.92 7.30
C ASN A 110 -14.08 -9.89 8.26
N GLY A 111 -15.39 -9.66 8.12
CA GLY A 111 -16.12 -8.63 8.87
C GLY A 111 -16.13 -8.82 10.39
N GLU A 112 -16.16 -10.06 10.89
CA GLU A 112 -16.14 -10.33 12.33
C GLU A 112 -14.77 -10.01 12.94
N LYS A 113 -13.69 -10.44 12.29
CA LYS A 113 -12.31 -10.12 12.72
C LYS A 113 -12.07 -8.61 12.69
N LEU A 114 -12.53 -7.94 11.63
CA LEU A 114 -12.42 -6.50 11.49
C LEU A 114 -13.20 -5.76 12.58
N ASN A 115 -14.45 -6.13 12.81
CA ASN A 115 -15.28 -5.50 13.84
C ASN A 115 -14.62 -5.64 15.24
N LYS A 116 -14.14 -6.84 15.57
CA LYS A 116 -13.40 -7.07 16.82
C LYS A 116 -12.15 -6.20 16.92
N LEU A 117 -11.42 -6.03 15.82
CA LEU A 117 -10.21 -5.22 15.79
C LEU A 117 -10.50 -3.73 15.93
N LEU A 118 -11.57 -3.22 15.34
CA LEU A 118 -11.99 -1.81 15.43
C LEU A 118 -12.44 -1.40 16.84
N HIS A 119 -12.98 -2.34 17.62
CA HIS A 119 -13.40 -2.09 19.01
C HIS A 119 -12.26 -2.26 20.04
N GLN A 120 -11.05 -2.56 19.58
CA GLN A 120 -9.91 -2.72 20.47
C GLN A 120 -9.32 -1.37 20.87
N ASP A 121 -8.98 -1.22 22.15
CA ASP A 121 -8.21 -0.08 22.63
C ASP A 121 -6.73 -0.20 22.23
N PHE A 122 -6.25 0.79 21.48
CA PHE A 122 -4.86 0.94 21.06
C PHE A 122 -4.13 2.07 21.79
N GLY A 123 -4.76 2.66 22.82
CA GLY A 123 -4.21 3.78 23.56
C GLY A 123 -4.19 5.04 22.71
N ASP A 124 -2.99 5.59 22.48
CA ASP A 124 -2.81 6.84 21.74
C ASP A 124 -2.86 6.61 20.20
N GLU A 125 -2.71 5.36 19.73
CA GLU A 125 -2.85 5.01 18.32
C GLU A 125 -4.33 4.77 17.98
N GLU A 126 -4.73 5.05 16.73
CA GLU A 126 -6.11 4.82 16.29
C GLU A 126 -6.17 4.00 15.02
N LEU A 127 -7.16 3.11 14.94
CA LEU A 127 -7.51 2.35 13.75
C LEU A 127 -8.95 2.68 13.33
N ARG A 128 -9.15 3.11 12.08
CA ARG A 128 -10.47 3.44 11.55
C ARG A 128 -10.70 2.76 10.21
N LEU A 129 -11.97 2.49 9.89
CA LEU A 129 -12.38 1.87 8.62
C LEU A 129 -12.79 2.95 7.61
N GLY A 130 -12.32 2.84 6.37
CA GLY A 130 -12.83 3.53 5.19
C GLY A 130 -13.45 2.58 4.19
N SER A 131 -13.99 3.10 3.09
CA SER A 131 -14.54 2.26 2.03
C SER A 131 -13.44 1.55 1.21
N GLN A 132 -12.27 2.18 1.09
CA GLN A 132 -11.15 1.70 0.24
C GLN A 132 -9.96 1.13 1.02
N CYS A 133 -9.81 1.50 2.30
CA CYS A 133 -8.66 1.13 3.11
C CYS A 133 -8.97 1.21 4.60
N LEU A 134 -8.08 0.65 5.41
CA LEU A 134 -8.00 0.99 6.84
C LEU A 134 -7.10 2.22 7.03
N TYR A 135 -7.45 3.07 7.98
CA TYR A 135 -6.62 4.21 8.38
C TYR A 135 -6.00 3.95 9.74
N MET A 136 -4.70 4.21 9.86
CA MET A 136 -4.00 4.23 11.13
C MET A 136 -3.49 5.63 11.43
N TYR A 137 -3.70 6.11 12.65
CA TYR A 137 -2.99 7.25 13.20
C TYR A 137 -1.95 6.76 14.21
N LEU A 138 -0.68 7.06 13.96
CA LEU A 138 0.45 6.57 14.74
C LEU A 138 1.24 7.75 15.34
N PRO A 139 0.79 8.33 16.48
CA PRO A 139 1.46 9.48 17.07
C PRO A 139 2.88 9.12 17.51
N ARG A 140 3.79 10.11 17.43
CA ARG A 140 5.22 9.88 17.68
C ARG A 140 5.48 9.48 19.13
N ASP A 141 4.76 10.13 20.03
CA ASP A 141 4.80 10.09 21.49
C ASP A 141 3.86 9.04 22.10
N ALA A 142 3.20 8.22 21.27
CA ALA A 142 2.38 7.11 21.73
C ALA A 142 3.13 6.27 22.78
N ARG A 143 2.53 6.11 23.96
CA ARG A 143 3.12 5.35 25.08
C ARG A 143 3.22 3.86 24.78
N LYS A 144 2.28 3.34 24.00
CA LYS A 144 2.26 1.96 23.51
C LYS A 144 2.15 2.00 22.00
N LYS A 145 3.04 1.28 21.31
CA LYS A 145 3.04 1.15 19.85
C LYS A 145 2.71 -0.27 19.46
N LYS A 146 1.52 -0.48 18.93
CA LYS A 146 0.96 -1.80 18.64
C LYS A 146 0.54 -1.91 17.18
N LEU A 147 -0.09 -0.88 16.64
CA LEU A 147 -0.54 -0.84 15.27
C LEU A 147 0.66 -0.76 14.32
N ASN A 148 0.74 -1.76 13.45
CA ASN A 148 1.64 -1.81 12.31
C ASN A 148 1.09 -2.83 11.32
N THR A 149 1.63 -2.84 10.10
CA THR A 149 1.15 -3.75 9.04
C THR A 149 1.23 -5.22 9.45
N ASN A 150 2.33 -5.70 10.04
CA ASN A 150 2.45 -7.10 10.47
C ASN A 150 1.39 -7.49 11.52
N TYR A 151 1.06 -6.56 12.42
CA TYR A 151 -0.01 -6.76 13.41
C TYR A 151 -1.36 -6.93 12.72
N LEU A 152 -1.71 -6.04 11.78
CA LEU A 152 -2.97 -6.12 11.04
C LEU A 152 -3.05 -7.39 10.20
N GLU A 153 -1.99 -7.74 9.47
CA GLU A 153 -1.88 -8.97 8.68
C GLU A 153 -2.17 -10.20 9.55
N LYS A 154 -1.59 -10.27 10.75
CA LYS A 154 -1.84 -11.36 11.70
C LYS A 154 -3.26 -11.39 12.24
N GLN A 155 -3.84 -10.24 12.58
CA GLN A 155 -5.19 -10.19 13.17
C GLN A 155 -6.28 -10.51 12.15
N LEU A 156 -6.11 -10.04 10.91
CA LEU A 156 -7.13 -10.16 9.87
C LEU A 156 -6.92 -11.41 8.99
N GLY A 157 -5.67 -11.90 8.89
CA GLY A 157 -5.32 -13.01 8.00
C GLY A 157 -5.23 -12.56 6.55
N ILE A 158 -4.64 -11.39 6.32
CA ILE A 158 -4.50 -10.75 5.00
C ILE A 158 -3.03 -10.41 4.75
N THR A 159 -2.70 -10.09 3.50
CA THR A 159 -1.47 -9.41 3.10
C THR A 159 -1.77 -7.94 2.86
N ALA A 160 -1.08 -7.04 3.56
CA ALA A 160 -1.40 -5.63 3.52
C ALA A 160 -0.15 -4.77 3.36
N THR A 161 -0.32 -3.55 2.88
CA THR A 161 0.77 -2.57 2.80
C THR A 161 0.28 -1.22 3.28
N MET A 162 1.09 -0.54 4.08
CA MET A 162 0.76 0.81 4.54
C MET A 162 1.56 1.86 3.77
N ARG A 163 0.94 3.01 3.52
CA ARG A 163 1.56 4.19 2.94
C ARG A 163 1.12 5.42 3.71
N LYS A 164 1.98 6.44 3.78
CA LYS A 164 1.59 7.74 4.35
C LYS A 164 0.51 8.37 3.48
N LEU A 165 -0.39 9.13 4.10
CA LEU A 165 -1.41 9.91 3.39
C LEU A 165 -0.82 10.72 2.23
N SER A 166 0.29 11.44 2.47
CA SER A 166 0.97 12.23 1.42
C SER A 166 1.46 11.42 0.23
N VAL A 167 1.86 10.16 0.43
CA VAL A 167 2.28 9.27 -0.66
C VAL A 167 1.06 8.87 -1.49
N ILE A 168 -0.05 8.51 -0.83
CA ILE A 168 -1.28 8.14 -1.54
C ILE A 168 -1.88 9.34 -2.29
N SER A 169 -1.89 10.53 -1.68
CA SER A 169 -2.28 11.76 -2.37
C SER A 169 -1.46 11.95 -3.65
N ARG A 170 -0.13 11.82 -3.57
CA ARG A 170 0.73 11.94 -4.75
C ARG A 170 0.47 10.86 -5.80
N LEU A 171 0.28 9.60 -5.39
CA LEU A 171 -0.02 8.51 -6.33
C LEU A 171 -1.37 8.69 -7.02
N SER A 172 -2.38 9.23 -6.31
CA SER A 172 -3.68 9.53 -6.89
C SER A 172 -3.61 10.62 -7.98
N GLU A 173 -2.67 11.57 -7.85
CA GLU A 173 -2.37 12.58 -8.86
C GLU A 173 -1.58 12.00 -10.03
N MET A 174 -0.57 11.17 -9.77
CA MET A 174 0.24 10.53 -10.81
C MET A 174 -0.55 9.56 -11.67
N ALA A 175 -1.61 8.98 -11.11
CA ALA A 175 -2.53 8.08 -11.80
C ALA A 175 -3.72 8.81 -12.47
N LYS A 176 -3.76 10.16 -12.47
CA LYS A 176 -4.63 10.95 -13.36
C LYS A 176 -4.18 10.76 -14.79
#